data_AF-A0A954K233-F1
#
_entry.id   AF-A0A954K233-F1
#
_cell.length_a   1.000
_cell.length_b   1.000
_cell.length_c   1.000
_cell.angle_alpha   90.00
_cell.angle_beta   90.00
_cell.angle_gamma   90.00
#
_symmetry.space_group_name_H-M   'P 1'
#
loop_
_entity.id
_entity.type
_entity.pdbx_description
1 polymer ?
#
loop_
_entity_poly.entity_id
_entity_poly.type
_entity_poly.pdbx_seq_one_letter_code
_entity_poly.pdbx_strand_id
1 'polypeptide(L)'
;MASTYSTVEHLEDRTLLAGASLVNIEPNIDISLTEGEVYNQAPKELTFKFTPGQQIDAATLGGIQFVRSGLDGTFNDGNEVVIQPGYIGLGDSANEVIVRFAESLPDDNYQITIFGTGATPLLNQNGEAFQDGVDQVINFE
;
A
#
# COMPACT_ATOMS: atom_id res chain seq x y z
N MET A 1 4.77 -52.05 -17.59
CA MET A 1 5.69 -51.55 -16.54
C MET A 1 6.65 -50.59 -17.24
N ALA A 2 6.79 -49.31 -16.92
CA ALA A 2 6.66 -48.63 -15.65
C ALA A 2 6.06 -47.22 -15.83
N SER A 3 5.33 -46.75 -14.81
CA SER A 3 4.99 -45.35 -14.60
C SER A 3 6.23 -44.53 -14.28
N THR A 4 6.32 -43.30 -14.77
CA THR A 4 7.16 -42.27 -14.16
C THR A 4 6.46 -40.92 -14.12
N TYR A 5 5.86 -40.69 -12.94
CA TYR A 5 5.86 -39.48 -12.11
C TYR A 5 5.57 -38.12 -12.75
N SER A 6 4.38 -37.64 -12.38
CA SER A 6 3.94 -36.27 -12.14
C SER A 6 5.07 -35.25 -11.98
N THR A 7 5.11 -34.27 -12.87
CA THR A 7 5.74 -32.98 -12.64
C THR A 7 4.90 -32.25 -11.60
N VAL A 8 5.21 -32.45 -10.32
CA VAL A 8 4.68 -31.62 -9.25
C VAL A 8 5.19 -30.20 -9.43
N GLU A 9 4.23 -29.30 -9.46
CA GLU A 9 4.33 -27.86 -9.67
C GLU A 9 5.09 -27.20 -8.52
N HIS A 10 6.42 -27.27 -8.51
CA HIS A 10 7.22 -26.49 -7.57
C HIS A 10 7.33 -25.05 -8.05
N LEU A 11 6.26 -24.27 -7.86
CA LEU A 11 6.27 -22.83 -8.05
C LEU A 11 5.96 -22.04 -6.76
N GLU A 12 5.82 -22.69 -5.61
CA GLU A 12 5.28 -22.03 -4.41
C GLU A 12 6.31 -21.61 -3.35
N ASP A 13 7.58 -22.06 -3.46
CA ASP A 13 8.58 -21.73 -2.41
C ASP A 13 9.21 -20.34 -2.58
N ARG A 14 9.12 -19.74 -3.78
CA ARG A 14 9.71 -18.41 -4.04
C ARG A 14 8.89 -17.26 -3.48
N THR A 15 7.66 -17.50 -3.06
CA THR A 15 6.82 -16.50 -2.40
C THR A 15 7.16 -16.34 -0.91
N LEU A 16 7.85 -17.33 -0.32
CA LEU A 16 8.15 -17.38 1.12
C LEU A 16 9.40 -16.59 1.53
N LEU A 17 10.19 -16.11 0.56
CA LEU A 17 11.48 -15.41 0.77
C LEU A 17 11.54 -14.04 0.07
N ALA A 18 10.40 -13.54 -0.40
CA ALA A 18 10.30 -12.21 -0.97
C ALA A 18 9.65 -11.29 0.05
N GLY A 19 10.07 -10.03 0.08
CA GLY A 19 9.43 -9.03 0.93
C GLY A 19 7.94 -8.86 0.58
N ALA A 20 7.20 -8.22 1.48
CA ALA A 20 5.77 -8.00 1.26
C ALA A 20 5.49 -7.26 -0.06
N SER A 21 4.43 -7.66 -0.76
CA SER A 21 3.93 -6.96 -1.96
C SER A 21 2.52 -6.45 -1.70
N LEU A 22 2.16 -5.32 -2.30
CA LEU A 22 0.81 -4.77 -2.17
C LEU A 22 -0.17 -5.60 -3.01
N VAL A 23 -1.27 -6.02 -2.39
CA VAL A 23 -2.36 -6.75 -3.04
C VAL A 23 -3.53 -5.81 -3.32
N ASN A 24 -3.94 -5.01 -2.35
CA ASN A 24 -5.08 -4.11 -2.47
C ASN A 24 -4.98 -2.90 -1.54
N ILE A 25 -5.70 -1.82 -1.87
CA ILE A 25 -5.97 -0.70 -0.95
C ILE A 25 -7.49 -0.55 -0.86
N GLU A 26 -8.02 -0.59 0.36
CA GLU A 26 -9.46 -0.49 0.62
C GLU A 26 -9.76 0.84 1.34
N PRO A 27 -10.53 1.74 0.72
CA PRO A 27 -11.01 2.93 1.40
C PRO A 27 -12.19 2.61 2.33
N ASN A 28 -12.24 3.25 3.50
CA ASN A 28 -13.39 3.17 4.42
C ASN A 28 -14.50 4.15 4.00
N ILE A 29 -15.03 3.95 2.79
CA ILE A 29 -16.20 4.67 2.30
C ILE A 29 -17.28 3.65 1.90
N ASP A 30 -18.46 3.79 2.50
CA ASP A 30 -19.65 3.00 2.20
C ASP A 30 -20.33 3.60 0.96
N ILE A 31 -19.99 3.17 -0.26
CA ILE A 31 -20.79 3.53 -1.44
C ILE A 31 -21.12 2.32 -2.32
N SER A 32 -22.42 2.11 -2.55
CA SER A 32 -22.92 1.43 -3.74
C SER A 32 -22.86 2.43 -4.90
N LEU A 33 -22.04 2.14 -5.92
CA LEU A 33 -21.94 2.94 -7.13
C LEU A 33 -23.24 2.83 -7.94
N THR A 34 -24.16 3.78 -7.81
CA THR A 34 -25.18 4.01 -8.83
C THR A 34 -24.62 4.91 -9.93
N GLU A 35 -24.88 4.57 -11.18
CA GLU A 35 -24.42 5.29 -12.37
C GLU A 35 -24.87 6.77 -12.33
N GLY A 36 -23.92 7.71 -12.22
CA GLY A 36 -24.16 9.15 -12.34
C GLY A 36 -23.78 10.02 -11.13
N GLU A 37 -23.41 9.45 -9.99
CA GLU A 37 -22.94 10.23 -8.82
C GLU A 37 -21.42 10.43 -8.86
N VAL A 38 -20.98 11.70 -8.84
CA VAL A 38 -19.57 12.09 -8.64
C VAL A 38 -19.35 12.18 -7.13
N TYR A 39 -18.69 11.19 -6.53
CA TYR A 39 -18.47 11.16 -5.09
C TYR A 39 -17.22 11.95 -4.68
N ASN A 40 -17.41 13.21 -4.26
CA ASN A 40 -16.37 14.11 -3.74
C ASN A 40 -16.03 13.85 -2.25
N GLN A 41 -16.00 12.60 -1.78
CA GLN A 41 -15.64 12.31 -0.39
C GLN A 41 -14.33 11.55 -0.31
N ALA A 42 -13.26 12.28 0.00
CA ALA A 42 -11.98 11.66 0.28
C ALA A 42 -12.09 10.64 1.42
N PRO A 43 -11.43 9.48 1.29
CA PRO A 43 -11.42 8.47 2.34
C PRO A 43 -10.76 9.03 3.60
N LYS A 44 -11.36 8.77 4.76
CA LYS A 44 -10.75 9.10 6.05
C LYS A 44 -9.76 8.04 6.51
N GLU A 45 -9.89 6.84 5.97
CA GLU A 45 -9.08 5.68 6.30
C GLU A 45 -8.84 4.86 5.04
N LEU A 46 -7.61 4.34 4.92
CA LEU A 46 -7.18 3.40 3.89
C LEU A 46 -6.60 2.16 4.58
N THR A 47 -7.05 0.98 4.17
CA THR A 47 -6.49 -0.30 4.56
C THR A 47 -5.65 -0.87 3.43
N PHE A 48 -4.35 -0.93 3.63
CA PHE A 48 -3.40 -1.56 2.72
C PHE A 48 -3.32 -3.04 3.03
N LYS A 49 -3.65 -3.89 2.06
CA LYS A 49 -3.53 -5.34 2.15
C LYS A 49 -2.29 -5.78 1.42
N PHE A 50 -1.36 -6.39 2.14
CA PHE A 50 -0.17 -7.00 1.58
C PHE A 50 -0.37 -8.50 1.36
N THR A 51 0.58 -9.14 0.67
CA THR A 51 0.57 -10.58 0.37
C THR A 51 0.27 -11.41 1.62
N PRO A 52 -0.70 -12.35 1.57
CA PRO A 52 -1.07 -13.15 2.74
C PRO A 52 0.12 -13.92 3.34
N GLY A 53 0.14 -14.02 4.67
CA GLY A 53 1.22 -14.69 5.41
C GLY A 53 2.43 -13.82 5.73
N GLN A 54 2.53 -12.62 5.14
CA GLN A 54 3.54 -11.63 5.52
C GLN A 54 3.21 -11.01 6.87
N GLN A 55 4.26 -10.61 7.60
CA GLN A 55 4.13 -9.84 8.83
C GLN A 55 4.87 -8.54 8.68
N ILE A 56 4.15 -7.43 8.54
CA ILE A 56 4.75 -6.10 8.37
C ILE A 56 5.41 -5.65 9.67
N ASP A 57 6.58 -5.04 9.58
CA ASP A 57 7.24 -4.41 10.72
C ASP A 57 6.63 -3.02 10.97
N ALA A 58 5.90 -2.91 12.08
CA ALA A 58 5.24 -1.67 12.51
C ALA A 58 6.23 -0.49 12.74
N ALA A 59 7.52 -0.76 12.99
CA ALA A 59 8.53 0.28 13.13
C ALA A 59 8.90 0.94 11.79
N THR A 60 8.52 0.33 10.67
CA THR A 60 8.92 0.75 9.31
C THR A 60 7.78 1.37 8.50
N LEU A 61 6.62 1.62 9.13
CA LEU A 61 5.45 2.18 8.45
C LEU A 61 5.68 3.60 7.89
N GLY A 62 6.73 4.29 8.32
CA GLY A 62 7.19 5.54 7.69
C GLY A 62 7.61 5.37 6.21
N GLY A 63 7.76 4.14 5.73
CA GLY A 63 7.94 3.80 4.31
C GLY A 63 6.65 3.91 3.48
N ILE A 64 5.50 4.23 4.06
CA ILE A 64 4.27 4.56 3.33
C ILE A 64 4.06 6.08 3.44
N GLN A 65 4.20 6.78 2.31
CA GLN A 65 4.12 8.24 2.25
C GLN A 65 3.01 8.70 1.32
N PHE A 66 2.53 9.91 1.58
CA PHE A 66 1.38 10.51 0.92
C PHE A 66 1.73 11.94 0.55
N VAL A 67 1.43 12.33 -0.68
CA VAL A 67 1.51 13.73 -1.13
C VAL A 67 0.24 14.09 -1.90
N ARG A 68 -0.17 15.36 -1.82
CA ARG A 68 -1.15 15.96 -2.73
C ARG A 68 -0.44 16.80 -3.77
N SER A 69 -1.02 16.89 -4.98
CA SER A 69 -0.46 17.67 -6.08
C SER A 69 -0.42 19.17 -5.79
N GLY A 70 -1.29 19.68 -4.91
CA GLY A 70 -1.36 21.13 -4.70
C GLY A 70 -2.20 21.84 -5.76
N LEU A 71 -3.23 21.15 -6.26
CA LEU A 71 -4.24 21.63 -7.21
C LEU A 71 -3.81 21.78 -8.67
N ASP A 72 -2.68 21.19 -9.08
CA ASP A 72 -2.24 21.21 -10.48
C ASP A 72 -2.22 19.84 -11.15
N GLY A 73 -2.46 18.76 -10.39
CA GLY A 73 -2.51 17.40 -10.88
C GLY A 73 -1.15 16.82 -11.26
N THR A 74 -0.05 17.51 -10.96
CA THR A 74 1.30 17.05 -11.24
C THR A 74 2.03 16.62 -9.99
N PHE A 75 3.06 15.79 -10.20
CA PHE A 75 3.97 15.33 -9.16
C PHE A 75 5.39 15.47 -9.69
N ASN A 76 6.35 15.84 -8.84
CA ASN A 76 7.77 16.08 -9.08
C ASN A 76 8.15 17.49 -9.56
N ASP A 77 7.31 18.50 -9.39
CA ASP A 77 7.68 19.90 -9.66
C ASP A 77 7.99 20.69 -8.37
N GLY A 78 7.77 20.09 -7.20
CA GLY A 78 8.17 20.60 -5.89
C GLY A 78 7.12 21.47 -5.22
N ASN A 79 5.93 21.60 -5.81
CA ASN A 79 4.76 22.20 -5.18
C ASN A 79 4.00 21.22 -4.26
N GLU A 80 4.34 19.93 -4.32
CA GLU A 80 3.56 18.87 -3.68
C GLU A 80 3.55 19.06 -2.17
N VAL A 81 2.39 18.80 -1.56
CA VAL A 81 2.25 18.94 -0.12
C VAL A 81 2.21 17.57 0.53
N VAL A 82 3.17 17.33 1.41
CA VAL A 82 3.24 16.11 2.23
C VAL A 82 2.03 16.03 3.15
N ILE A 83 1.37 14.87 3.12
CA ILE A 83 0.23 14.56 3.98
C ILE A 83 0.75 13.69 5.12
N GLN A 84 0.64 14.21 6.35
CA GLN A 84 0.93 13.44 7.55
C GLN A 84 -0.37 12.73 8.01
N PRO A 85 -0.41 11.39 8.05
CA PRO A 85 -1.54 10.68 8.63
C PRO A 85 -1.70 11.03 10.12
N GLY A 86 -2.95 11.06 10.59
CA GLY A 86 -3.25 11.15 12.02
C GLY A 86 -2.96 9.83 12.75
N TYR A 87 -3.02 8.71 12.03
CA TYR A 87 -2.65 7.38 12.50
C TYR A 87 -2.12 6.54 11.35
N ILE A 88 -1.10 5.73 11.64
CA ILE A 88 -0.64 4.63 10.79
C ILE A 88 -0.24 3.47 11.71
N GLY A 89 -0.76 2.27 11.42
CA GLY A 89 -0.51 1.11 12.26
C GLY A 89 -0.99 -0.18 11.61
N LEU A 90 -0.67 -1.33 12.21
CA LEU A 90 -1.15 -2.61 11.72
C LEU A 90 -2.68 -2.73 11.89
N GLY A 91 -3.31 -3.48 10.97
CA GLY A 91 -4.71 -3.84 11.02
C GLY A 91 -4.99 -5.09 11.86
N ASP A 92 -6.13 -5.73 11.60
CA ASP A 92 -6.51 -6.97 12.29
C ASP A 92 -5.58 -8.13 11.90
N SER A 93 -5.07 -8.11 10.67
CA SER A 93 -4.06 -9.05 10.20
C SER A 93 -2.67 -8.40 10.13
N ALA A 94 -1.61 -9.18 10.38
CA ALA A 94 -0.23 -8.68 10.34
C ALA A 94 0.25 -8.25 8.94
N ASN A 95 -0.48 -8.64 7.88
CA ASN A 95 -0.27 -8.19 6.50
C ASN A 95 -1.17 -6.99 6.14
N GLU A 96 -1.78 -6.32 7.11
CA GLU A 96 -2.62 -5.15 6.89
C GLU A 96 -2.03 -3.92 7.57
N VAL A 97 -2.05 -2.79 6.87
CA VAL A 97 -1.70 -1.48 7.44
C VAL A 97 -2.90 -0.55 7.28
N ILE A 98 -3.35 0.00 8.40
CA ILE A 98 -4.43 0.99 8.45
C ILE A 98 -3.81 2.37 8.56
N VAL A 99 -4.19 3.25 7.64
CA VAL A 99 -3.85 4.67 7.65
C VAL A 99 -5.11 5.46 7.88
N ARG A 100 -5.13 6.35 8.88
CA ARG A 100 -6.22 7.30 9.10
C ARG A 100 -5.69 8.71 8.97
N PHE A 101 -6.36 9.53 8.19
CA PHE A 101 -5.99 10.94 8.03
C PHE A 101 -6.52 11.77 9.22
N ALA A 102 -5.74 12.76 9.64
CA ALA A 102 -6.11 13.62 10.76
C ALA A 102 -7.33 14.50 10.45
N GLU A 103 -7.53 14.79 9.16
CA GLU A 103 -8.62 15.56 8.59
C GLU A 103 -9.10 14.91 7.29
N SER A 104 -10.32 15.27 6.84
CA SER A 104 -10.76 14.88 5.50
C SER A 104 -9.82 15.48 4.47
N LEU A 105 -9.36 14.67 3.51
CA LEU A 105 -8.53 15.19 2.44
C LEU A 105 -9.39 16.10 1.51
N PRO A 106 -8.86 17.23 1.02
CA PRO A 106 -9.52 18.05 0.01
C PRO A 106 -9.81 17.29 -1.30
N ASP A 107 -10.54 17.91 -2.22
CA ASP A 107 -10.59 17.46 -3.62
C ASP A 107 -9.27 17.85 -4.30
N ASP A 108 -8.44 16.87 -4.66
CA ASP A 108 -7.11 17.06 -5.27
C ASP A 108 -6.63 15.71 -5.85
N ASN A 109 -5.53 15.73 -6.60
CA ASN A 109 -4.80 14.53 -6.98
C ASN A 109 -3.83 14.13 -5.86
N TYR A 110 -3.82 12.85 -5.54
CA TYR A 110 -3.00 12.26 -4.49
C TYR A 110 -2.05 11.22 -5.04
N GLN A 111 -0.88 11.12 -4.43
CA GLN A 111 0.10 10.07 -4.69
C GLN A 111 0.52 9.41 -3.39
N ILE A 112 0.48 8.08 -3.41
CA ILE A 112 1.00 7.20 -2.37
C ILE A 112 2.31 6.60 -2.87
N THR A 113 3.33 6.65 -2.03
CA THR A 113 4.59 5.93 -2.28
C THR A 113 4.79 4.90 -1.17
N ILE A 114 4.97 3.64 -1.56
CA ILE A 114 5.44 2.57 -0.68
C ILE A 114 6.90 2.31 -1.04
N PHE A 115 7.82 2.69 -0.15
CA PHE A 115 9.24 2.54 -0.36
C PHE A 115 9.68 1.10 -0.11
N GLY A 116 10.30 0.48 -1.12
CA GLY A 116 11.11 -0.73 -0.96
C GLY A 116 12.58 -0.38 -0.78
N THR A 117 13.00 0.83 -1.17
CA THR A 117 14.40 1.27 -1.15
C THR A 117 14.64 2.46 -0.22
N GLY A 118 15.88 2.94 -0.18
CA GLY A 118 16.23 4.19 0.51
C GLY A 118 16.50 4.01 2.00
N ALA A 119 16.39 5.12 2.74
CA ALA A 119 16.72 5.17 4.17
C ALA A 119 15.60 4.64 5.07
N THR A 120 14.35 4.62 4.57
CA THR A 120 13.15 4.22 5.33
C THR A 120 12.25 3.31 4.50
N PRO A 121 12.75 2.15 4.03
CA PRO A 121 11.90 1.18 3.33
C PRO A 121 10.88 0.58 4.29
N LEU A 122 9.72 0.19 3.77
CA LEU A 122 8.80 -0.69 4.46
C LEU A 122 9.39 -2.10 4.50
N LEU A 123 9.46 -2.69 5.69
CA LEU A 123 10.00 -4.05 5.89
C LEU A 123 8.92 -4.99 6.42
N ASN A 124 9.15 -6.29 6.23
CA ASN A 124 8.51 -7.31 7.03
C ASN A 124 9.35 -7.63 8.30
N GLN A 125 8.82 -8.45 9.22
CA GLN A 125 9.50 -8.84 10.46
C GLN A 125 10.77 -9.67 10.25
N ASN A 126 10.98 -10.22 9.05
CA ASN A 126 12.22 -10.91 8.69
C ASN A 126 13.32 -9.92 8.23
N GLY A 127 13.00 -8.62 8.13
CA GLY A 127 13.89 -7.58 7.62
C GLY A 127 13.95 -7.52 6.09
N GLU A 128 13.04 -8.20 5.39
CA GLU A 128 12.94 -8.17 3.94
C GLU A 128 12.19 -6.92 3.50
N ALA A 129 12.76 -6.19 2.53
CA ALA A 129 12.19 -4.94 2.06
C ALA A 129 11.01 -5.17 1.10
N PHE A 130 10.05 -4.26 1.12
CA PHE A 130 8.89 -4.27 0.24
C PHE A 130 9.29 -4.49 -1.23
N GLN A 131 8.59 -5.44 -1.88
CA GLN A 131 8.84 -5.89 -3.25
C GLN A 131 10.32 -6.12 -3.60
N ASP A 132 11.06 -6.73 -2.68
CA ASP A 132 12.49 -7.03 -2.83
C ASP A 132 13.34 -5.79 -3.12
N GLY A 133 12.95 -4.65 -2.52
CA GLY A 133 13.63 -3.39 -2.71
C GLY A 133 13.16 -2.63 -3.95
N VAL A 134 11.85 -2.63 -4.22
CA VAL A 134 11.27 -1.86 -5.32
C VAL A 134 10.17 -0.95 -4.78
N ASP A 135 10.28 0.35 -5.06
CA ASP A 135 9.27 1.32 -4.68
C ASP A 135 8.02 1.15 -5.55
N GLN A 136 6.84 1.35 -4.97
CA GLN A 136 5.58 1.40 -5.70
C GLN A 136 4.91 2.75 -5.51
N VAL A 137 4.47 3.33 -6.62
CA VAL A 137 3.73 4.59 -6.67
C VAL A 137 2.30 4.31 -7.11
N ILE A 138 1.32 4.86 -6.38
CA ILE A 138 -0.11 4.77 -6.70
C ILE A 138 -0.68 6.18 -6.69
N ASN A 139 -1.40 6.55 -7.75
CA ASN A 139 -2.10 7.84 -7.83
C ASN A 139 -3.61 7.62 -7.71
N PHE A 140 -4.31 8.54 -7.05
CA PHE A 140 -5.77 8.56 -6.94
C PHE A 140 -6.30 10.00 -6.87
N GLU A 141 -7.62 10.14 -7.06
CA GLU A 141 -8.39 11.40 -6.95
C GLU A 141 -9.47 11.22 -5.89
#